data_AF-A0A843I943-F1
#
_entry.id   AF-A0A843I943-F1
#
_cell.length_a   1.000
_cell.length_b   1.000
_cell.length_c   1.000
_cell.angle_alpha   90.00
_cell.angle_beta   90.00
_cell.angle_gamma   90.00
#
_symmetry.space_group_name_H-M   'P 1'
#
loop_
_entity.id
_entity.type
_entity.pdbx_description
1 polymer ?
#
loop_
_entity_poly.entity_id
_entity_poly.type
_entity_poly.pdbx_seq_one_letter_code
_entity_poly.pdbx_strand_id
1 'polypeptide(L)'
;MDKIKAEILAALAAGDAARAKALLAEIHRAKAFHIGDYYVGIEGALEAVARLHAYHIALAALAAPPAGEGGVTGRDSELATKFSRALSACSRIAPPEGGGELDEFYRKVTNELNSLVESLCSRS
;
A
#
# COMPACT_ATOMS: atom_id res chain seq x y z
N MET A 1 10.82 2.30 -11.30
CA MET A 1 9.90 2.06 -10.18
C MET A 1 10.42 2.65 -8.86
N ASP A 2 11.74 2.75 -8.67
CA ASP A 2 12.34 3.26 -7.42
C ASP A 2 12.03 4.71 -7.08
N LYS A 3 11.77 5.57 -8.08
CA LYS A 3 11.45 6.98 -7.85
C LYS A 3 10.14 7.18 -7.07
N ILE A 4 9.07 6.49 -7.48
CA ILE A 4 7.76 6.59 -6.82
C ILE A 4 7.86 6.10 -5.37
N LYS A 5 8.54 4.96 -5.14
CA LYS A 5 8.77 4.43 -3.79
C LYS A 5 9.54 5.44 -2.92
N ALA A 6 10.58 6.08 -3.46
CA ALA A 6 11.35 7.08 -2.72
C ALA A 6 10.52 8.31 -2.35
N GLU A 7 9.66 8.80 -3.24
CA GLU A 7 8.76 9.93 -2.96
C GLU A 7 7.70 9.59 -1.91
N ILE A 8 7.17 8.37 -1.95
CA ILE A 8 6.25 7.85 -0.91
C ILE A 8 6.97 7.78 0.43
N LEU A 9 8.16 7.18 0.49
CA LEU A 9 8.94 7.10 1.73
C LEU A 9 9.23 8.48 2.30
N ALA A 10 9.56 9.46 1.45
CA ALA A 10 9.78 10.84 1.89
C ALA A 10 8.52 11.49 2.46
N ALA A 11 7.35 11.30 1.82
CA ALA A 11 6.09 11.82 2.32
C ALA A 11 5.68 11.18 3.65
N LEU A 12 5.85 9.85 3.78
CA LEU A 12 5.53 9.10 4.99
C LEU A 12 6.45 9.50 6.16
N ALA A 13 7.76 9.58 5.92
CA ALA A 13 8.74 9.98 6.94
C ALA A 13 8.50 11.41 7.46
N ALA A 14 8.09 12.32 6.57
CA ALA A 14 7.79 13.71 6.93
C ALA A 14 6.39 13.90 7.55
N GLY A 15 5.51 12.89 7.52
CA GLY A 15 4.11 13.05 7.90
C GLY A 15 3.34 14.05 7.01
N ASP A 16 3.77 14.23 5.76
CA ASP A 16 3.23 15.25 4.86
C ASP A 16 1.94 14.79 4.18
N ALA A 17 0.81 15.09 4.81
CA ALA A 17 -0.51 14.73 4.31
C ALA A 17 -0.86 15.41 2.97
N ALA A 18 -0.34 16.61 2.68
CA ALA A 18 -0.61 17.31 1.43
C ALA A 18 0.10 16.62 0.26
N ARG A 19 1.37 16.26 0.46
CA ARG A 19 2.15 15.48 -0.51
C ARG A 19 1.59 14.09 -0.70
N ALA A 20 1.10 13.45 0.36
CA ALA A 20 0.44 12.15 0.27
C ALA A 20 -0.81 12.20 -0.61
N LYS A 21 -1.62 13.26 -0.51
CA LYS A 21 -2.80 13.47 -1.39
C LYS A 21 -2.41 13.65 -2.86
N ALA A 22 -1.33 14.38 -3.16
CA ALA A 22 -0.84 14.53 -4.53
C ALA A 22 -0.39 13.19 -5.12
N LEU A 23 0.38 12.41 -4.35
CA LEU A 23 0.86 11.09 -4.76
C LEU A 23 -0.29 10.08 -4.95
N LEU A 24 -1.36 10.14 -4.15
CA LEU A 24 -2.54 9.29 -4.33
C LEU A 24 -3.16 9.43 -5.73
N ALA A 25 -3.24 10.65 -6.26
CA ALA A 25 -3.77 10.90 -7.61
C ALA A 25 -2.87 10.33 -8.72
N GLU A 26 -1.56 10.28 -8.51
CA GLU A 26 -0.61 9.63 -9.43
C GLU A 26 -0.75 8.11 -9.38
N ILE A 27 -0.91 7.53 -8.18
CA ILE A 27 -1.10 6.10 -8.01
C ILE A 27 -2.43 5.62 -8.57
N HIS A 28 -3.52 6.38 -8.41
CA HIS A 28 -4.81 6.03 -9.02
C HIS A 28 -4.70 5.96 -10.55
N ARG A 29 -3.99 6.90 -11.17
CA ARG A 29 -3.71 6.86 -12.61
C ARG A 29 -2.90 5.62 -12.97
N ALA A 30 -1.81 5.33 -12.26
CA ALA A 30 -0.97 4.16 -12.52
C ALA A 30 -1.73 2.82 -12.35
N LYS A 31 -2.57 2.68 -11.31
CA LYS A 31 -3.38 1.48 -11.09
C LYS A 31 -4.36 1.23 -12.23
N ALA A 32 -4.99 2.27 -12.78
CA ALA A 32 -5.91 2.13 -13.89
C ALA A 32 -5.25 1.52 -15.14
N PHE A 33 -3.98 1.86 -15.41
CA PHE A 33 -3.22 1.26 -16.52
C PHE A 33 -2.88 -0.22 -16.25
N HIS A 34 -2.36 -0.54 -15.06
CA HIS A 34 -1.90 -1.90 -14.76
C HIS A 34 -3.00 -2.92 -14.48
N ILE A 35 -4.21 -2.48 -14.10
CA ILE A 35 -5.38 -3.36 -14.07
C ILE A 35 -5.69 -3.88 -15.48
N GLY A 36 -5.54 -3.04 -16.51
CA GLY A 36 -5.65 -3.46 -17.90
C GLY A 36 -4.63 -4.55 -18.25
N ASP A 37 -3.37 -4.35 -17.87
CA ASP A 37 -2.26 -5.31 -18.10
C ASP A 37 -2.51 -6.67 -17.44
N TYR A 38 -3.08 -6.69 -16.23
CA TYR A 38 -3.44 -7.92 -15.53
C TYR A 38 -4.49 -8.72 -16.28
N TYR A 39 -5.55 -8.07 -16.77
CA TYR A 39 -6.63 -8.74 -17.50
C TYR A 39 -6.22 -9.25 -18.88
N VAL A 40 -5.16 -8.71 -19.47
CA VAL A 40 -4.58 -9.22 -20.73
C VAL A 40 -3.45 -10.24 -20.52
N GLY A 41 -3.19 -10.65 -19.27
CA GLY A 41 -2.29 -11.76 -18.94
C GLY A 41 -0.80 -11.42 -18.99
N ILE A 42 -0.42 -10.14 -18.82
CA ILE A 42 1.00 -9.75 -18.78
C ILE A 42 1.66 -10.30 -17.50
N GLU A 43 2.77 -11.00 -17.68
CA GLU A 43 3.56 -11.55 -16.58
C GLU A 43 4.05 -10.45 -15.63
N GLY A 44 3.89 -10.67 -14.31
CA GLY A 44 4.28 -9.69 -13.29
C GLY A 44 3.27 -8.55 -13.05
N ALA A 45 2.20 -8.44 -13.86
CA ALA A 45 1.18 -7.40 -13.68
C ALA A 45 0.51 -7.46 -12.31
N LEU A 46 0.21 -8.67 -11.78
CA LEU A 46 -0.34 -8.84 -10.43
C LEU A 46 0.55 -8.21 -9.36
N GLU A 47 1.87 -8.37 -9.49
CA GLU A 47 2.84 -7.84 -8.53
C GLU A 47 2.96 -6.31 -8.63
N ALA A 48 2.92 -5.77 -9.84
CA ALA A 48 2.88 -4.32 -10.06
C ALA A 48 1.59 -3.71 -9.47
N VAL A 49 0.42 -4.33 -9.71
CA VAL A 49 -0.85 -3.89 -9.16
C VAL A 49 -0.84 -3.98 -7.63
N ALA A 50 -0.35 -5.09 -7.05
CA ALA A 50 -0.26 -5.25 -5.60
C ALA A 50 0.65 -4.20 -4.96
N ARG A 51 1.78 -3.88 -5.58
CA ARG A 51 2.72 -2.85 -5.12
C ARG A 51 2.08 -1.46 -5.13
N LEU A 52 1.45 -1.07 -6.23
CA LEU A 52 0.72 0.19 -6.31
C LEU A 52 -0.45 0.25 -5.34
N HIS A 53 -1.09 -0.90 -5.07
CA HIS A 53 -2.14 -1.01 -4.09
C HIS A 53 -1.62 -0.84 -2.65
N ALA A 54 -0.46 -1.41 -2.31
CA ALA A 54 0.20 -1.16 -1.03
C ALA A 54 0.53 0.32 -0.84
N TYR A 55 1.07 0.97 -1.87
CA TYR A 55 1.39 2.40 -1.83
C TYR A 55 0.13 3.27 -1.65
N HIS A 56 -0.96 2.92 -2.31
CA HIS A 56 -2.26 3.54 -2.10
C HIS A 56 -2.71 3.45 -0.63
N ILE A 57 -2.65 2.26 -0.03
CA ILE A 57 -3.03 2.05 1.39
C ILE A 57 -2.14 2.87 2.32
N ALA A 58 -0.81 2.85 2.12
CA ALA A 58 0.13 3.58 2.97
C ALA A 58 -0.11 5.09 2.94
N LEU A 59 -0.33 5.66 1.75
CA LEU A 59 -0.62 7.09 1.61
C LEU A 59 -2.00 7.46 2.15
N ALA A 60 -3.01 6.60 1.95
CA ALA A 60 -4.34 6.79 2.51
C ALA A 60 -4.32 6.83 4.04
N ALA A 61 -3.54 5.94 4.67
CA ALA A 61 -3.35 5.90 6.13
C ALA A 61 -2.83 7.23 6.71
N LEU A 62 -2.04 7.99 5.92
CA LEU A 62 -1.53 9.31 6.30
C LEU A 62 -2.48 10.46 5.91
N ALA A 63 -3.05 10.41 4.69
CA ALA A 63 -3.81 11.52 4.11
C ALA A 63 -5.27 11.60 4.56
N ALA A 64 -5.86 10.46 4.89
CA ALA A 64 -7.27 10.30 5.26
C ALA A 64 -7.39 9.09 6.21
N PRO A 65 -7.02 9.26 7.50
CA PRO A 65 -7.12 8.17 8.47
C PRO A 65 -8.54 7.58 8.44
N PRO A 66 -8.68 6.24 8.42
CA PRO A 66 -9.95 5.60 8.12
C PRO A 66 -11.02 6.00 9.15
N ALA A 67 -12.09 6.65 8.67
CA ALA A 67 -13.37 6.69 9.37
C ALA A 67 -14.05 5.34 9.10
N GLY A 68 -14.38 4.58 10.15
CA GLY A 68 -14.69 3.16 10.05
C GLY A 68 -15.83 2.74 9.10
N GLU A 69 -15.78 1.44 8.79
CA GLU A 69 -16.86 0.53 8.31
C GLU A 69 -17.01 0.24 6.80
N GLY A 70 -16.66 -1.01 6.43
CA GLY A 70 -17.42 -1.88 5.51
C GLY A 70 -17.06 -1.91 4.00
N GLY A 71 -16.63 -3.08 3.49
CA GLY A 71 -16.53 -3.43 2.05
C GLY A 71 -15.15 -3.97 1.59
N VAL A 72 -14.85 -4.01 0.28
CA VAL A 72 -13.44 -4.13 -0.23
C VAL A 72 -12.58 -2.99 0.35
N THR A 73 -13.24 -1.86 0.60
CA THR A 73 -12.88 -0.73 1.47
C THR A 73 -12.53 -1.10 2.92
N GLY A 74 -13.04 -2.23 3.45
CA GLY A 74 -12.79 -2.74 4.79
C GLY A 74 -11.43 -3.42 4.96
N ARG A 75 -10.98 -4.26 4.00
CA ARG A 75 -9.63 -4.85 4.04
C ARG A 75 -8.55 -3.79 3.87
N ASP A 76 -8.78 -2.83 2.97
CA ASP A 76 -7.88 -1.68 2.78
C ASP A 76 -7.81 -0.82 4.04
N SER A 77 -8.95 -0.54 4.69
CA SER A 77 -8.99 0.23 5.94
C SER A 77 -8.34 -0.53 7.11
N GLU A 78 -8.52 -1.84 7.17
CA GLU A 78 -7.87 -2.71 8.15
C GLU A 78 -6.35 -2.70 7.95
N LEU A 79 -5.88 -2.86 6.71
CA LEU A 79 -4.47 -2.79 6.38
C LEU A 79 -3.87 -1.40 6.61
N ALA A 80 -4.61 -0.32 6.32
CA ALA A 80 -4.19 1.04 6.65
C ALA A 80 -3.99 1.20 8.16
N THR A 81 -4.95 0.70 8.96
CA THR A 81 -4.87 0.71 10.43
C THR A 81 -3.70 -0.12 10.93
N LYS A 82 -3.52 -1.34 10.40
CA LYS A 82 -2.41 -2.24 10.72
C LYS A 82 -1.07 -1.62 10.34
N PHE A 83 -0.99 -0.96 9.19
CA PHE A 83 0.20 -0.26 8.72
C PHE A 83 0.59 0.89 9.65
N SER A 84 -0.36 1.75 10.04
CA SER A 84 -0.07 2.82 11.01
C SER A 84 0.43 2.27 12.35
N ARG A 85 -0.16 1.18 12.86
CA ARG A 85 0.31 0.51 14.08
C ARG A 85 1.71 -0.10 13.90
N ALA A 86 1.93 -0.78 12.79
CA ALA A 86 3.20 -1.41 12.45
C ALA A 86 4.32 -0.38 12.35
N LEU A 87 4.06 0.78 11.73
CA LEU A 87 5.01 1.88 11.62
C LEU A 87 5.35 2.47 12.99
N SER A 88 4.36 2.74 13.84
CA SER A 88 4.60 3.26 15.19
C SER A 88 5.34 2.30 16.11
N ALA A 89 5.16 0.98 15.91
CA ALA A 89 5.80 -0.06 16.72
C ALA A 89 7.05 -0.67 16.06
N CYS A 90 7.44 -0.19 14.87
CA CYS A 90 8.45 -0.81 14.01
C CYS A 90 8.33 -2.34 13.93
N SER A 91 7.11 -2.83 13.68
CA SER A 91 6.78 -4.26 13.63
C SER A 91 6.22 -4.66 12.27
N ARG A 92 6.03 -5.97 12.03
CA ARG A 92 5.48 -6.49 10.77
C ARG A 92 3.97 -6.65 10.84
N ILE A 93 3.31 -6.39 9.72
CA ILE A 93 1.92 -6.76 9.47
C ILE A 93 1.86 -8.25 9.11
N ALA A 94 1.01 -9.01 9.80
CA ALA A 94 0.76 -10.41 9.47
C ALA A 94 0.03 -10.53 8.11
N PRO A 95 0.41 -11.49 7.25
CA PRO A 95 -0.30 -11.74 6.01
C PRO A 95 -1.72 -12.26 6.27
N PRO A 96 -2.65 -12.10 5.30
CA PRO A 96 -3.99 -12.67 5.42
C PRO A 96 -3.94 -14.21 5.51
N GLU A 97 -4.84 -14.76 6.33
CA GLU A 97 -5.05 -16.19 6.50
C GLU A 97 -6.12 -16.67 5.52
N GLY A 98 -5.81 -17.68 4.71
CA GLY A 98 -6.71 -18.20 3.68
C GLY A 98 -5.99 -18.72 2.43
N GLY A 99 -6.78 -19.26 1.51
CA GLY A 99 -6.33 -19.76 0.21
C GLY A 99 -7.26 -19.25 -0.89
N GLY A 100 -6.70 -18.55 -1.88
CA GLY A 100 -7.43 -17.98 -3.02
C GLY A 100 -6.68 -16.81 -3.65
N GLU A 101 -7.05 -16.44 -4.88
CA GLU A 101 -6.38 -15.38 -5.65
C GLU A 101 -6.40 -14.03 -4.93
N LEU A 102 -7.52 -13.71 -4.26
CA LEU A 102 -7.64 -12.47 -3.50
C LEU A 102 -6.68 -12.43 -2.30
N ASP A 103 -6.50 -13.55 -1.61
CA ASP A 103 -5.58 -13.62 -0.47
C ASP A 103 -4.12 -13.63 -0.93
N GLU A 104 -3.82 -14.19 -2.10
CA GLU A 104 -2.50 -14.05 -2.74
C GLU A 104 -2.18 -12.58 -3.06
N PHE A 105 -3.15 -11.87 -3.66
CA PHE A 105 -3.02 -10.44 -3.93
C PHE A 105 -2.73 -9.66 -2.64
N TYR A 106 -3.54 -9.85 -1.59
CA TYR A 106 -3.32 -9.14 -0.33
C TYR A 106 -2.05 -9.59 0.39
N ARG A 107 -1.58 -10.82 0.21
CA ARG A 107 -0.26 -11.25 0.70
C ARG A 107 0.86 -10.45 0.05
N LYS A 108 0.80 -10.24 -1.27
CA LYS A 108 1.76 -9.38 -2.00
C LYS A 108 1.67 -7.93 -1.54
N VAL A 109 0.45 -7.39 -1.34
CA VAL A 109 0.23 -6.05 -0.78
C VAL A 109 0.89 -5.92 0.60
N THR A 110 0.63 -6.87 1.51
CA THR A 110 1.18 -6.88 2.87
C THR A 110 2.71 -6.96 2.86
N ASN A 111 3.30 -7.73 1.95
CA ASN A 111 4.76 -7.81 1.82
C ASN A 111 5.36 -6.46 1.42
N GLU A 112 4.77 -5.74 0.47
CA GLU A 112 5.26 -4.41 0.08
C GLU A 112 5.04 -3.39 1.21
N LEU A 113 3.91 -3.44 1.93
CA LEU A 113 3.69 -2.61 3.12
C LEU A 113 4.78 -2.85 4.19
N ASN A 114 5.13 -4.11 4.45
CA ASN A 114 6.22 -4.46 5.37
C ASN A 114 7.57 -3.92 4.87
N SER A 115 7.84 -3.95 3.57
CA SER A 115 9.06 -3.34 3.00
C SER A 115 9.13 -1.82 3.25
N LEU A 116 7.98 -1.12 3.19
CA LEU A 116 7.93 0.30 3.56
C LEU A 116 8.20 0.53 5.03
N VAL A 117 7.60 -0.28 5.93
CA VAL A 117 7.87 -0.20 7.38
C VAL A 117 9.35 -0.42 7.68
N GLU A 118 9.95 -1.48 7.14
CA GLU A 118 11.39 -1.77 7.29
C GLU A 118 12.25 -0.59 6.80
N SER A 119 11.91 0.00 5.65
CA SER A 119 12.64 1.14 5.09
C SER A 119 12.54 2.41 5.93
N LEU A 120 11.41 2.63 6.60
CA LEU A 120 11.20 3.81 7.47
C LEU A 120 11.84 3.61 8.84
N CYS A 121 11.71 2.42 9.43
CA CYS A 121 12.24 2.11 10.75
C CYS A 121 13.74 1.83 10.79
N SER A 122 14.35 1.43 9.68
CA SER A 122 15.82 1.28 9.59
C SER A 122 16.57 2.60 9.39
N ARG A 123 15.85 3.71 9.14
CA ARG A 123 16.40 5.06 8.97
C ARG A 123 16.26 5.93 10.23
N SER A 124 15.67 5.39 11.30
CA SER A 124 15.39 6.07 12.57
C SER A 124 16.47 5.83 13.62
#